data_AF-A0A7X9NR41-F1
#
_entry.id   AF-A0A7X9NR41-F1
#
_cell.length_a   1.000
_cell.length_b   1.000
_cell.length_c   1.000
_cell.angle_alpha   90.00
_cell.angle_beta   90.00
_cell.angle_gamma   90.00
#
_symmetry.space_group_name_H-M   'P 1'
#
loop_
_entity.id
_entity.type
_entity.pdbx_description
1 polymer ?
#
loop_
_entity_poly.entity_id
_entity_poly.type
_entity_poly.pdbx_seq_one_letter_code
_entity_poly.pdbx_strand_id
1 'polypeptide(L)'
;MGEIKALSWNEQLELFKSRGMIVNDSDIEKIQNISYYRLKEFARPLAKIKKSNGKSEIRYNGIEFKEVLTRYYQDKNLRLHILHAIEKIEVSIKTRISYVLGSNYGAFGYLNFSSWSNRKKYSKFTIEKVQFDIKNRLVKITKKSQSSEVRNRNNLDQDGFPSVWLGIDLLMFGDIVKILEIMSESNLKSISSHYCCTNDELISWMKCLNFVRNTCAHNSNLIDIKLTTKPKFRKSWSNFLYFMKSDKGKKPTNRLSIVIVILIELVKQINPKYKWQDIQNSIRNLCKENEERANLLGFNSVISANNIVSEIKKLS
;
A
#
# COMPACT_ATOMS: atom_id res chain seq x y z
N MET A 1 10.37 32.91 -19.44
CA MET A 1 9.83 31.53 -19.42
C MET A 1 8.75 31.48 -20.48
N GLY A 2 8.80 30.55 -21.42
CA GLY A 2 7.75 30.45 -22.46
C GLY A 2 6.41 30.14 -21.81
N GLU A 3 5.33 30.76 -22.30
CA GLU A 3 3.97 30.51 -21.83
C GLU A 3 3.62 29.03 -21.93
N ILE A 4 2.96 28.52 -20.88
CA ILE A 4 2.43 27.16 -20.88
C ILE A 4 1.21 27.15 -21.79
N LYS A 5 1.33 26.50 -22.96
CA LYS A 5 0.24 26.36 -23.92
C LYS A 5 -0.62 25.13 -23.60
N ALA A 6 -1.93 25.30 -23.73
CA ALA A 6 -2.86 24.16 -23.75
C ALA A 6 -2.65 23.37 -25.05
N LEU A 7 -2.44 22.06 -24.93
CA LEU A 7 -2.25 21.17 -26.08
C LEU A 7 -3.52 20.37 -26.33
N SER A 8 -3.97 20.32 -27.59
CA SER A 8 -4.97 19.39 -28.09
C SER A 8 -4.51 17.93 -27.97
N TRP A 9 -5.42 16.98 -28.14
CA TRP A 9 -5.08 15.55 -28.07
C TRP A 9 -4.08 15.12 -29.15
N ASN A 10 -4.19 15.69 -30.36
CA ASN A 10 -3.22 15.49 -31.44
C ASN A 10 -1.83 15.98 -31.04
N GLU A 11 -1.74 17.20 -30.50
CA GLU A 11 -0.46 17.77 -30.04
C GLU A 11 0.15 16.97 -28.88
N GLN A 12 -0.68 16.38 -28.00
CA GLN A 12 -0.21 15.49 -26.95
C GLN A 12 0.35 14.16 -27.49
N LEU A 13 -0.28 13.60 -28.53
CA LEU A 13 0.23 12.40 -29.22
C LEU A 13 1.55 12.69 -29.93
N GLU A 14 1.62 13.81 -30.66
CA GLU A 14 2.85 14.29 -31.31
C GLU A 14 3.95 14.62 -30.29
N LEU A 15 3.60 15.00 -29.06
CA LEU A 15 4.57 15.18 -27.98
C LEU A 15 5.18 13.86 -27.49
N PHE A 16 4.46 12.73 -27.57
CA PHE A 16 5.05 11.41 -27.33
C PHE A 16 5.98 11.01 -28.49
N LYS A 17 5.53 11.21 -29.73
CA LYS A 17 6.28 10.93 -30.96
C LYS A 17 7.59 11.70 -31.04
N SER A 18 7.56 13.01 -30.80
CA SER A 18 8.76 13.88 -30.78
C SER A 18 9.78 13.51 -29.71
N ARG A 19 9.36 12.81 -28.65
CA ARG A 19 10.25 12.24 -27.62
C ARG A 19 10.76 10.83 -27.95
N GLY A 20 10.47 10.33 -29.16
CA GLY A 20 10.92 9.05 -29.67
C GLY A 20 10.06 7.86 -29.25
N MET A 21 8.77 8.07 -28.94
CA MET A 21 7.81 6.97 -28.75
C MET A 21 7.20 6.58 -30.10
N ILE A 22 7.06 5.28 -30.36
CA ILE A 22 6.35 4.78 -31.54
C ILE A 22 4.86 4.85 -31.25
N VAL A 23 4.13 5.66 -32.02
CA VAL A 23 2.68 5.92 -31.88
C VAL A 23 1.97 5.67 -33.21
N ASN A 24 0.71 5.24 -33.14
CA ASN A 24 -0.21 5.15 -34.27
C ASN A 24 -1.32 6.21 -34.14
N ASP A 25 -1.96 6.58 -35.25
CA ASP A 25 -3.04 7.58 -35.23
C ASP A 25 -4.22 7.15 -34.35
N SER A 26 -4.51 5.85 -34.28
CA SER A 26 -5.56 5.28 -33.43
C SER A 26 -5.26 5.38 -31.92
N ASP A 27 -4.01 5.64 -31.51
CA ASP A 27 -3.67 5.81 -30.09
C ASP A 27 -4.30 7.07 -29.48
N ILE A 28 -4.76 8.02 -30.30
CA ILE A 28 -5.45 9.23 -29.86
C ILE A 28 -6.70 8.93 -29.02
N GLU A 29 -7.44 7.88 -29.37
CA GLU A 29 -8.64 7.44 -28.66
C GLU A 29 -8.33 7.10 -27.19
N LYS A 30 -7.10 6.64 -26.91
CA LYS A 30 -6.66 6.34 -25.55
C LYS A 30 -6.26 7.59 -24.80
N ILE A 31 -5.60 8.56 -25.46
CA ILE A 31 -5.23 9.84 -24.84
C ILE A 31 -6.47 10.65 -24.43
N GLN A 32 -7.57 10.56 -25.20
CA GLN A 32 -8.84 11.19 -24.87
C GLN A 32 -9.42 10.71 -23.51
N ASN A 33 -9.11 9.48 -23.11
CA ASN A 33 -9.66 8.84 -21.90
C ASN A 33 -8.62 8.66 -20.78
N ILE A 34 -7.33 8.73 -21.10
CA ILE A 34 -6.21 8.56 -20.17
C ILE A 34 -5.27 9.73 -20.35
N SER A 35 -5.21 10.59 -19.34
CA SER A 35 -4.45 11.84 -19.44
C SER A 35 -2.99 11.60 -19.83
N TYR A 36 -2.45 12.52 -20.62
CA TYR A 36 -1.04 12.51 -21.04
C TYR A 36 -0.06 12.26 -19.88
N TYR A 37 -0.28 12.93 -18.75
CA TYR A 37 0.59 12.78 -17.57
C TYR A 37 0.47 11.41 -16.92
N ARG A 38 -0.71 10.78 -16.96
CA ARG A 38 -0.87 9.39 -16.49
C ARG A 38 -0.06 8.44 -17.36
N LEU A 39 -0.18 8.51 -18.68
CA LEU A 39 0.62 7.68 -19.60
C LEU A 39 2.11 7.96 -19.46
N LYS A 40 2.50 9.24 -19.32
CA LYS A 40 3.88 9.65 -19.09
C LYS A 40 4.47 9.06 -17.81
N GLU A 41 3.65 8.91 -16.76
CA GLU A 41 4.05 8.27 -15.50
C GLU A 41 4.50 6.83 -15.73
N PHE A 42 3.73 6.04 -16.48
CA PHE A 42 4.06 4.63 -16.82
C PHE A 42 5.16 4.49 -17.87
N ALA A 43 5.36 5.50 -18.71
CA ALA A 43 6.45 5.52 -19.68
C ALA A 43 7.80 5.89 -19.04
N ARG A 44 7.79 6.61 -17.92
CA ARG A 44 8.99 7.18 -17.28
C ARG A 44 10.05 6.14 -16.88
N PRO A 45 9.71 4.98 -16.28
CA PRO A 45 10.71 3.96 -15.91
C PRO A 45 11.39 3.32 -17.12
N LEU A 46 10.73 3.34 -18.28
CA LEU A 46 11.26 2.78 -19.53
C LEU A 46 12.12 3.82 -20.28
N ALA A 47 11.91 5.11 -20.03
CA ALA A 47 12.60 6.19 -20.72
C ALA A 47 14.05 6.39 -20.24
N LYS A 48 14.92 6.83 -21.14
CA LYS A 48 16.23 7.39 -20.78
C LYS A 48 16.07 8.87 -20.45
N ILE A 49 16.54 9.26 -19.27
CA ILE A 49 16.49 10.65 -18.82
C ILE A 49 17.91 11.21 -18.86
N LYS A 50 18.16 12.19 -19.74
CA LYS A 50 19.40 12.97 -19.74
C LYS A 50 19.14 14.29 -19.02
N LYS A 51 20.03 14.67 -18.11
CA LYS A 51 20.04 16.00 -17.51
C LYS A 51 21.08 16.85 -18.24
N SER A 52 20.64 17.95 -18.84
CA SER A 52 21.52 18.94 -19.47
C SER A 52 21.05 20.33 -19.06
N ASN A 53 21.97 21.19 -18.61
CA ASN A 53 21.71 22.58 -18.20
C ASN A 53 20.49 22.74 -17.26
N GLY A 54 20.37 21.86 -16.26
CA GLY A 54 19.27 21.88 -15.29
C GLY A 54 17.91 21.38 -15.81
N LYS A 55 17.79 21.11 -17.12
CA LYS A 55 16.58 20.52 -17.73
C LYS A 55 16.72 19.00 -17.86
N SER A 56 15.64 18.29 -17.54
CA SER A 56 15.55 16.84 -17.75
C SER A 56 14.89 16.57 -19.09
N GLU A 57 15.64 16.03 -20.04
CA GLU A 57 15.15 15.58 -21.34
C GLU A 57 14.78 14.09 -21.25
N ILE A 58 13.55 13.76 -21.63
CA ILE A 58 13.04 12.38 -21.63
C ILE A 58 13.06 11.87 -23.06
N ARG A 59 13.72 10.74 -23.29
CA ARG A 59 13.70 10.03 -24.57
C ARG A 59 13.22 8.59 -24.40
N TYR A 60 12.26 8.21 -25.24
CA TYR A 60 11.64 6.89 -25.22
C TYR A 60 12.34 5.88 -26.13
N ASN A 61 13.25 6.30 -27.02
CA ASN A 61 14.13 5.42 -27.82
C ASN A 61 13.42 4.23 -28.49
N GLY A 62 12.26 4.44 -29.10
CA GLY A 62 11.54 3.40 -29.81
C GLY A 62 10.57 2.57 -28.96
N ILE A 63 10.30 2.95 -27.70
CA ILE A 63 9.21 2.33 -26.93
C ILE A 63 7.88 2.55 -27.66
N GLU A 64 7.10 1.49 -27.82
CA GLU A 64 5.75 1.56 -28.36
C GLU A 64 4.75 2.11 -27.35
N PHE A 65 3.83 2.96 -27.80
CA PHE A 65 2.71 3.45 -26.99
C PHE A 65 1.90 2.30 -26.38
N LYS A 66 1.68 1.24 -27.15
CA LYS A 66 1.01 0.01 -26.72
C LYS A 66 1.68 -0.63 -25.50
N GLU A 67 3.01 -0.56 -25.37
CA GLU A 67 3.72 -1.08 -24.21
C GLU A 67 3.39 -0.28 -22.94
N VAL A 68 3.41 1.05 -23.05
CA VAL A 68 3.06 1.96 -21.94
C VAL A 68 1.61 1.73 -21.51
N LEU A 69 0.70 1.63 -22.48
CA LEU A 69 -0.70 1.35 -22.25
C LEU A 69 -0.91 -0.01 -21.57
N THR A 70 -0.15 -1.02 -21.99
CA THR A 70 -0.17 -2.36 -21.36
C THR A 70 0.25 -2.28 -19.89
N ARG A 71 1.35 -1.56 -19.58
CA ARG A 71 1.78 -1.36 -18.18
C ARG A 71 0.70 -0.67 -17.34
N TYR A 72 0.04 0.36 -17.89
CA TYR A 72 -1.06 1.05 -17.20
C TYR A 72 -2.20 0.10 -16.81
N TYR A 73 -2.66 -0.74 -17.74
CA TYR A 73 -3.73 -1.70 -17.44
C TYR A 73 -3.28 -2.84 -16.52
N GLN A 74 -2.03 -3.28 -16.62
CA GLN A 74 -1.46 -4.25 -15.70
C GLN A 74 -1.37 -3.69 -14.27
N ASP A 75 -0.97 -2.43 -14.10
CA ASP A 75 -1.00 -1.74 -12.81
C ASP A 75 -2.43 -1.66 -12.24
N LYS A 76 -3.40 -1.25 -13.05
CA LYS A 76 -4.82 -1.21 -12.65
C LYS A 76 -5.29 -2.56 -12.10
N ASN A 77 -5.02 -3.65 -12.82
CA ASN A 77 -5.43 -4.98 -12.39
C ASN A 77 -4.71 -5.41 -11.11
N LEU A 78 -3.41 -5.16 -11.03
CA LEU A 78 -2.62 -5.47 -9.84
C LEU A 78 -3.11 -4.70 -8.60
N ARG A 79 -3.47 -3.41 -8.74
CA ARG A 79 -4.04 -2.60 -7.64
C ARG A 79 -5.30 -3.22 -7.06
N LEU A 80 -6.19 -3.75 -7.92
CA LEU A 80 -7.42 -4.43 -7.48
C LEU A 80 -7.11 -5.71 -6.68
N HIS A 81 -6.20 -6.54 -7.19
CA HIS A 81 -5.83 -7.78 -6.49
C HIS A 81 -5.10 -7.51 -5.16
N ILE A 82 -4.26 -6.46 -5.11
CA ILE A 82 -3.60 -6.04 -3.87
C ILE A 82 -4.59 -5.46 -2.86
N LEU A 83 -5.57 -4.66 -3.31
CA LEU A 83 -6.64 -4.17 -2.43
C LEU A 83 -7.42 -5.32 -1.80
N HIS A 84 -7.76 -6.35 -2.57
CA HIS A 84 -8.43 -7.53 -2.05
C HIS A 84 -7.60 -8.28 -0.98
N ALA A 85 -6.27 -8.36 -1.14
CA ALA A 85 -5.39 -8.92 -0.12
C ALA A 85 -5.30 -8.03 1.14
N ILE A 86 -5.18 -6.71 0.96
CA ILE A 86 -5.10 -5.74 2.07
C ILE A 86 -6.39 -5.71 2.87
N GLU A 87 -7.56 -5.76 2.23
CA GLU A 87 -8.86 -5.79 2.88
C GLU A 87 -8.95 -6.92 3.92
N LYS A 88 -8.47 -8.13 3.57
CA LYS A 88 -8.42 -9.26 4.52
C LYS A 88 -7.56 -8.97 5.73
N ILE A 89 -6.43 -8.30 5.53
CA ILE A 89 -5.54 -7.87 6.60
C ILE A 89 -6.24 -6.82 7.47
N GLU A 90 -6.89 -5.83 6.87
CA GLU A 90 -7.61 -4.75 7.57
C GLU A 90 -8.75 -5.30 8.43
N VAL A 91 -9.57 -6.22 7.90
CA VAL A 91 -10.63 -6.87 8.68
C VAL A 91 -10.03 -7.69 9.82
N SER A 92 -8.99 -8.49 9.54
CA SER A 92 -8.34 -9.32 10.56
C SER A 92 -7.75 -8.47 11.70
N ILE A 93 -7.03 -7.40 11.38
CA ILE A 93 -6.35 -6.57 12.38
C ILE A 93 -7.38 -5.80 13.23
N LYS A 94 -8.47 -5.32 12.63
CA LYS A 94 -9.61 -4.71 13.35
C LYS A 94 -10.23 -5.68 14.34
N THR A 95 -10.48 -6.92 13.91
CA THR A 95 -11.00 -7.98 14.80
C THR A 95 -10.06 -8.24 15.97
N ARG A 96 -8.74 -8.32 15.72
CA ARG A 96 -7.74 -8.57 16.78
C ARG A 96 -7.63 -7.41 17.76
N ILE A 97 -7.63 -6.17 17.29
CA ILE A 97 -7.64 -4.99 18.16
C ILE A 97 -8.90 -4.96 19.02
N SER A 98 -10.06 -5.19 18.39
CA SER A 98 -11.35 -5.21 19.10
C SER A 98 -11.36 -6.25 20.21
N TYR A 99 -10.87 -7.45 19.91
CA TYR A 99 -10.77 -8.53 20.89
C TYR A 99 -9.81 -8.18 22.05
N VAL A 100 -8.59 -7.72 21.75
CA VAL A 100 -7.60 -7.41 22.79
C VAL A 100 -8.09 -6.27 23.69
N LEU A 101 -8.60 -5.19 23.10
CA LEU A 101 -9.08 -4.05 23.88
C LEU A 101 -10.39 -4.38 24.62
N GLY A 102 -11.30 -5.13 24.01
CA GLY A 102 -12.56 -5.56 24.63
C GLY A 102 -12.35 -6.52 25.80
N SER A 103 -11.48 -7.51 25.63
CA SER A 103 -11.21 -8.50 26.69
C SER A 103 -10.46 -7.90 27.87
N ASN A 104 -9.54 -6.96 27.63
CA ASN A 104 -8.70 -6.39 28.69
C ASN A 104 -9.33 -5.16 29.38
N TYR A 105 -10.22 -4.43 28.70
CA TYR A 105 -10.73 -3.14 29.19
C TYR A 105 -12.26 -3.02 29.12
N GLY A 106 -12.97 -4.07 28.70
CA GLY A 106 -14.42 -4.07 28.55
C GLY A 106 -14.90 -3.40 27.26
N ALA A 107 -16.22 -3.46 27.02
CA ALA A 107 -16.85 -3.04 25.76
C ALA A 107 -16.58 -1.58 25.37
N PHE A 108 -16.36 -0.69 26.34
CA PHE A 108 -16.11 0.74 26.08
C PHE A 108 -14.72 1.21 26.51
N GLY A 109 -13.90 0.33 27.09
CA GLY A 109 -12.58 0.69 27.62
C GLY A 109 -11.60 1.23 26.59
N TYR A 110 -11.79 0.89 25.32
CA TYR A 110 -10.98 1.44 24.21
C TYR A 110 -11.08 2.97 24.10
N LEU A 111 -12.16 3.58 24.60
CA LEU A 111 -12.37 5.03 24.57
C LEU A 111 -11.48 5.80 25.56
N ASN A 112 -10.90 5.13 26.55
CA ASN A 112 -9.94 5.72 27.49
C ASN A 112 -8.51 5.38 27.05
N PHE A 113 -7.92 6.17 26.16
CA PHE A 113 -6.63 5.85 25.55
C PHE A 113 -5.50 5.78 26.58
N SER A 114 -5.61 6.52 27.68
CA SER A 114 -4.62 6.54 28.75
C SER A 114 -4.47 5.20 29.49
N SER A 115 -5.47 4.30 29.43
CA SER A 115 -5.46 3.02 30.13
C SER A 115 -4.72 1.91 29.38
N TRP A 116 -4.64 1.99 28.04
CA TRP A 116 -4.10 0.93 27.19
C TRP A 116 -2.92 1.38 26.29
N SER A 117 -2.65 2.69 26.21
CA SER A 117 -1.54 3.23 25.43
C SER A 117 -0.19 3.10 26.14
N ASN A 118 0.90 3.09 25.37
CA ASN A 118 2.27 3.13 25.84
C ASN A 118 2.65 4.53 26.34
N ARG A 119 2.29 4.84 27.59
CA ARG A 119 2.61 6.10 28.27
C ARG A 119 4.10 6.33 28.53
N LYS A 120 4.94 5.29 28.41
CA LYS A 120 6.40 5.42 28.53
C LYS A 120 7.04 5.94 27.24
N LYS A 121 6.45 5.59 26.08
CA LYS A 121 6.97 5.94 24.75
C LYS A 121 6.35 7.22 24.18
N TYR A 122 5.08 7.49 24.49
CA TYR A 122 4.35 8.64 23.95
C TYR A 122 3.94 9.60 25.04
N SER A 123 4.07 10.91 24.76
CA SER A 123 3.62 11.96 25.67
C SER A 123 2.09 11.94 25.83
N LYS A 124 1.63 12.45 26.97
CA LYS A 124 0.20 12.66 27.26
C LYS A 124 -0.51 13.41 26.13
N PHE A 125 0.10 14.50 25.65
CA PHE A 125 -0.41 15.29 24.53
C PHE A 125 -0.64 14.45 23.25
N THR A 126 0.33 13.59 22.88
CA THR A 126 0.20 12.74 21.69
C THR A 126 -0.96 11.76 21.85
N ILE A 127 -1.08 11.11 23.01
CA ILE A 127 -2.15 10.16 23.30
C ILE A 127 -3.52 10.86 23.26
N GLU A 128 -3.66 12.01 23.90
CA GLU A 128 -4.89 12.81 23.92
C GLU A 128 -5.28 13.30 22.53
N LYS A 129 -4.30 13.71 21.70
CA LYS A 129 -4.54 14.10 20.31
C LYS A 129 -5.10 12.95 19.48
N VAL A 130 -4.52 11.75 19.58
CA VAL A 130 -5.04 10.57 18.88
C VAL A 130 -6.44 10.21 19.40
N GLN A 131 -6.65 10.23 20.71
CA GLN A 131 -7.97 10.00 21.31
C GLN A 131 -9.02 10.97 20.74
N PHE A 132 -8.70 12.27 20.70
CA PHE A 132 -9.58 13.30 20.17
C PHE A 132 -9.90 13.06 18.69
N ASP A 133 -8.89 12.79 17.85
CA ASP A 133 -9.08 12.49 16.42
C ASP A 133 -10.03 11.30 16.21
N ILE A 134 -9.81 10.20 16.95
CA ILE A 134 -10.59 8.96 16.84
C ILE A 134 -12.02 9.18 17.32
N LYS A 135 -12.21 9.77 18.51
CA LYS A 135 -13.56 10.04 19.05
C LYS A 135 -14.35 10.96 18.13
N ASN A 136 -13.74 12.04 17.63
CA ASN A 136 -14.41 12.94 16.69
C ASN A 136 -14.83 12.24 15.40
N ARG A 137 -14.01 11.31 14.91
CA ARG A 137 -14.35 10.52 13.71
C ARG A 137 -15.51 9.58 13.99
N LEU A 138 -15.49 8.86 15.12
CA LEU A 138 -16.59 7.99 15.54
C LEU A 138 -17.89 8.78 15.64
N VAL A 139 -17.91 9.93 16.33
CA VAL A 139 -19.10 10.79 16.43
C VAL A 139 -19.63 11.20 15.05
N LYS A 140 -18.74 11.56 14.12
CA LYS A 140 -19.15 11.95 12.76
C LYS A 140 -19.74 10.78 11.97
N ILE A 141 -19.15 9.59 12.10
CA ILE A 141 -19.61 8.38 11.39
C ILE A 141 -20.93 7.90 11.99
N THR A 142 -21.04 7.82 13.31
CA THR A 142 -22.25 7.34 13.99
C THR A 142 -23.45 8.24 13.71
N LYS A 143 -23.29 9.56 13.78
CA LYS A 143 -24.36 10.52 13.46
C LYS A 143 -24.88 10.42 12.03
N LYS A 144 -24.01 10.08 11.07
CA LYS A 144 -24.37 9.97 9.64
C LYS A 144 -24.82 8.57 9.26
N SER A 145 -24.62 7.57 10.13
CA SER A 145 -24.87 6.18 9.81
C SER A 145 -26.37 5.89 9.70
N GLN A 146 -26.71 5.09 8.67
CA GLN A 146 -28.04 4.52 8.50
C GLN A 146 -28.11 3.06 8.98
N SER A 147 -26.99 2.49 9.47
CA SER A 147 -26.95 1.12 9.97
C SER A 147 -27.79 0.96 11.23
N SER A 148 -28.62 -0.10 11.28
CA SER A 148 -29.42 -0.46 12.45
C SER A 148 -28.55 -0.73 13.67
N GLU A 149 -27.39 -1.38 13.49
CA GLU A 149 -26.45 -1.68 14.57
C GLU A 149 -25.88 -0.43 15.22
N VAL A 150 -25.62 0.61 14.42
CA VAL A 150 -25.09 1.90 14.89
C VAL A 150 -26.16 2.75 15.58
N ARG A 151 -27.43 2.53 15.24
CA ARG A 151 -28.57 3.22 15.86
C ARG A 151 -29.11 2.49 17.10
N ASN A 152 -28.73 1.23 17.29
CA ASN A 152 -29.13 0.45 18.44
C ASN A 152 -28.46 1.00 19.71
N ARG A 153 -29.26 1.53 20.63
CA ARG A 153 -28.78 2.12 21.90
C ARG A 153 -28.02 1.11 22.76
N ASN A 154 -28.30 -0.19 22.64
CA ASN A 154 -27.58 -1.22 23.40
C ASN A 154 -26.11 -1.36 22.98
N ASN A 155 -25.76 -0.85 21.78
CA ASN A 155 -24.39 -0.85 21.28
C ASN A 155 -23.64 0.45 21.61
N LEU A 156 -24.26 1.41 22.31
CA LEU A 156 -23.69 2.73 22.59
C LEU A 156 -23.51 2.96 24.09
N ASP A 157 -22.50 3.75 24.48
CA ASP A 157 -22.38 4.26 25.84
C ASP A 157 -23.28 5.50 26.07
N GLN A 158 -23.18 6.09 27.26
CA GLN A 158 -23.96 7.28 27.65
C GLN A 158 -23.67 8.50 26.79
N ASP A 159 -22.46 8.59 26.22
CA ASP A 159 -22.01 9.68 25.36
C ASP A 159 -22.29 9.40 23.86
N GLY A 160 -22.90 8.25 23.54
CA GLY A 160 -23.23 7.82 22.18
C GLY A 160 -22.05 7.24 21.40
N PHE A 161 -20.97 6.84 22.07
CA PHE A 161 -19.87 6.11 21.45
C PHE A 161 -20.20 4.62 21.32
N PRO A 162 -19.83 3.98 20.20
CA PRO A 162 -20.11 2.57 20.00
C PRO A 162 -19.22 1.68 20.87
N SER A 163 -19.69 0.46 21.14
CA SER A 163 -18.88 -0.61 21.73
C SER A 163 -17.63 -0.89 20.89
N VAL A 164 -16.61 -1.49 21.48
CA VAL A 164 -15.29 -1.69 20.84
C VAL A 164 -15.38 -2.44 19.52
N TRP A 165 -16.25 -3.45 19.41
CA TRP A 165 -16.42 -4.22 18.19
C TRP A 165 -16.94 -3.35 17.04
N LEU A 166 -17.99 -2.57 17.32
CA LEU A 166 -18.59 -1.68 16.33
C LEU A 166 -17.71 -0.46 16.05
N GLY A 167 -17.13 0.14 17.09
CA GLY A 167 -16.28 1.31 16.99
C GLY A 167 -15.04 1.05 16.15
N ILE A 168 -14.31 -0.03 16.43
CA ILE A 168 -13.11 -0.37 15.65
C ILE A 168 -13.48 -0.75 14.20
N ASP A 169 -14.61 -1.41 13.97
CA ASP A 169 -15.07 -1.73 12.61
C ASP A 169 -15.36 -0.49 11.76
N LEU A 170 -15.97 0.54 12.36
CA LEU A 170 -16.29 1.82 11.71
C LEU A 170 -15.05 2.67 11.36
N LEU A 171 -13.90 2.43 12.00
CA LEU A 171 -12.68 3.20 11.75
C LEU A 171 -12.03 2.87 10.40
N MET A 172 -11.32 3.83 9.81
CA MET A 172 -10.59 3.58 8.56
C MET A 172 -9.22 2.94 8.85
N PHE A 173 -8.61 2.26 7.88
CA PHE A 173 -7.29 1.65 8.07
C PHE A 173 -6.23 2.58 8.69
N GLY A 174 -6.20 3.86 8.27
CA GLY A 174 -5.27 4.84 8.84
C GLY A 174 -5.47 5.10 10.34
N ASP A 175 -6.69 4.99 10.85
CA ASP A 175 -7.00 5.09 12.29
C ASP A 175 -6.51 3.86 13.05
N ILE A 176 -6.68 2.69 12.45
CA ILE A 176 -6.19 1.42 12.99
C ILE A 176 -4.66 1.45 13.14
N VAL A 177 -3.96 1.98 12.14
CA VAL A 177 -2.50 2.18 12.23
C VAL A 177 -2.15 3.09 13.40
N LYS A 178 -2.84 4.23 13.59
CA LYS A 178 -2.60 5.14 14.72
C LYS A 178 -2.83 4.47 16.08
N ILE A 179 -3.90 3.67 16.20
CA ILE A 179 -4.21 2.91 17.42
C ILE A 179 -3.08 1.94 17.75
N LEU A 180 -2.63 1.15 16.75
CA LEU A 180 -1.50 0.24 16.93
C LEU A 180 -0.22 0.97 17.34
N GLU A 181 0.08 2.13 16.74
CA GLU A 181 1.31 2.86 17.04
C GLU A 181 1.44 3.24 18.51
N ILE A 182 0.35 3.71 19.13
CA ILE A 182 0.35 4.19 20.51
C ILE A 182 0.04 3.11 21.54
N MET A 183 -0.39 1.93 21.12
CA MET A 183 -0.78 0.82 21.99
C MET A 183 0.39 0.35 22.87
N SER A 184 0.10 -0.14 24.07
CA SER A 184 1.11 -0.72 24.97
C SER A 184 1.84 -1.90 24.33
N GLU A 185 3.08 -2.14 24.76
CA GLU A 185 3.89 -3.26 24.23
C GLU A 185 3.23 -4.62 24.46
N SER A 186 2.53 -4.81 25.58
CA SER A 186 1.82 -6.06 25.90
C SER A 186 0.63 -6.29 24.97
N ASN A 187 -0.23 -5.29 24.79
CA ASN A 187 -1.37 -5.40 23.88
C ASN A 187 -0.92 -5.59 22.44
N LEU A 188 0.11 -4.86 21.99
CA LEU A 188 0.71 -5.05 20.68
C LEU A 188 1.27 -6.46 20.50
N LYS A 189 1.92 -7.01 21.52
CA LYS A 189 2.50 -8.36 21.47
C LYS A 189 1.43 -9.42 21.30
N SER A 190 0.28 -9.27 21.95
CA SER A 190 -0.87 -10.17 21.78
C SER A 190 -1.38 -10.18 20.34
N ILE A 191 -1.33 -9.05 19.65
CA ILE A 191 -1.74 -8.93 18.24
C ILE A 191 -0.63 -9.43 17.30
N SER A 192 0.61 -8.98 17.49
CA SER A 192 1.72 -9.28 16.57
C SER A 192 2.08 -10.76 16.54
N SER A 193 1.90 -11.46 17.67
CA SER A 193 2.17 -12.89 17.80
C SER A 193 1.25 -13.73 16.91
N HIS A 194 0.00 -13.30 16.69
CA HIS A 194 -0.91 -13.95 15.73
C HIS A 194 -0.36 -13.91 14.30
N TYR A 195 0.33 -12.82 13.95
CA TYR A 195 0.93 -12.65 12.63
C TYR A 195 2.37 -13.18 12.55
N CYS A 196 2.85 -13.89 13.56
CA CYS A 196 4.23 -14.37 13.67
C CYS A 196 5.27 -13.27 13.41
N CYS A 197 5.04 -12.09 13.99
CA CYS A 197 5.93 -10.93 13.83
C CYS A 197 6.17 -10.18 15.14
N THR A 198 7.20 -9.35 15.15
CA THR A 198 7.50 -8.44 16.26
C THR A 198 6.56 -7.23 16.25
N ASN A 199 6.41 -6.54 17.40
CA ASN A 199 5.60 -5.32 17.50
C ASN A 199 6.02 -4.27 16.47
N ASP A 200 7.33 -4.08 16.31
CA ASP A 200 7.90 -3.14 15.36
C ASP A 200 7.63 -3.54 13.90
N GLU A 201 7.72 -4.83 13.57
CA GLU A 201 7.38 -5.33 12.24
C GLU A 201 5.91 -5.06 11.94
N LEU A 202 5.00 -5.40 12.86
CA LEU A 202 3.57 -5.16 12.69
C LEU A 202 3.29 -3.68 12.40
N ILE A 203 3.77 -2.77 13.25
CA ILE A 203 3.57 -1.32 13.04
C ILE A 203 4.15 -0.88 11.69
N SER A 204 5.37 -1.32 11.38
CA SER A 204 6.06 -0.96 10.14
C SER A 204 5.30 -1.44 8.90
N TRP A 205 4.80 -2.67 8.93
CA TRP A 205 4.05 -3.28 7.84
C TRP A 205 2.65 -2.67 7.71
N MET A 206 1.95 -2.40 8.81
CA MET A 206 0.64 -1.73 8.75
C MET A 206 0.75 -0.31 8.17
N LYS A 207 1.80 0.44 8.51
CA LYS A 207 2.11 1.74 7.87
C LYS A 207 2.33 1.61 6.37
N CYS A 208 3.13 0.63 5.98
CA CYS A 208 3.40 0.32 4.56
C CYS A 208 2.11 -0.02 3.81
N LEU A 209 1.30 -0.92 4.35
CA LEU A 209 0.06 -1.35 3.72
C LEU A 209 -1.00 -0.25 3.68
N ASN A 210 -1.10 0.61 4.68
CA ASN A 210 -1.98 1.78 4.63
C ASN A 210 -1.56 2.76 3.51
N PHE A 211 -0.25 2.99 3.33
CA PHE A 211 0.25 3.79 2.20
C PHE A 211 -0.07 3.14 0.84
N VAL A 212 0.14 1.83 0.72
CA VAL A 212 -0.16 1.07 -0.51
C VAL A 212 -1.66 1.08 -0.80
N ARG A 213 -2.51 0.85 0.21
CA ARG A 213 -3.97 0.92 0.09
C ARG A 213 -4.42 2.26 -0.44
N ASN A 214 -3.88 3.35 0.10
CA ASN A 214 -4.22 4.70 -0.36
C ASN A 214 -3.68 4.98 -1.76
N THR A 215 -2.47 4.51 -2.09
CA THR A 215 -1.94 4.52 -3.47
C THR A 215 -2.90 3.84 -4.43
N CYS A 216 -3.41 2.65 -4.07
CA CYS A 216 -4.39 1.92 -4.87
C CYS A 216 -5.71 2.68 -5.02
N ALA A 217 -6.27 3.18 -3.91
CA ALA A 217 -7.56 3.88 -3.87
C ALA A 217 -7.54 5.21 -4.64
N HIS A 218 -6.41 5.91 -4.66
CA HIS A 218 -6.24 7.16 -5.41
C HIS A 218 -5.83 6.95 -6.89
N ASN A 219 -5.80 5.70 -7.37
CA ASN A 219 -5.38 5.35 -8.73
C ASN A 219 -3.97 5.87 -9.09
N SER A 220 -3.06 5.86 -8.11
CA SER A 220 -1.66 6.22 -8.29
C SER A 220 -0.86 5.02 -8.82
N ASN A 221 0.27 5.27 -9.49
CA ASN A 221 1.13 4.20 -10.01
C ASN A 221 1.71 3.36 -8.86
N LEU A 222 1.31 2.10 -8.80
CA LEU A 222 1.75 1.13 -7.82
C LEU A 222 2.96 0.32 -8.31
N ILE A 223 3.00 -0.06 -9.59
CA ILE A 223 4.08 -0.91 -10.11
C ILE A 223 5.46 -0.27 -10.01
N ASP A 224 5.54 1.06 -10.07
CA ASP A 224 6.78 1.83 -9.96
C ASP A 224 6.94 2.54 -8.60
N ILE A 225 6.22 2.06 -7.58
CA ILE A 225 6.26 2.59 -6.21
C ILE A 225 7.67 2.59 -5.63
N LYS A 226 8.01 3.69 -4.94
CA LYS A 226 9.24 3.80 -4.13
C LYS A 226 8.85 4.26 -2.73
N LEU A 227 8.98 3.36 -1.76
CA LEU A 227 8.59 3.63 -0.38
C LEU A 227 9.62 4.56 0.29
N THR A 228 9.18 5.77 0.67
CA THR A 228 10.01 6.70 1.44
C THR A 228 10.22 6.20 2.87
N THR A 229 9.14 5.77 3.52
CA THR A 229 9.20 5.09 4.82
C THR A 229 9.48 3.62 4.59
N LYS A 230 10.70 3.19 4.90
CA LYS A 230 11.17 1.82 4.61
C LYS A 230 10.53 0.83 5.59
N PRO A 231 9.82 -0.20 5.08
CA PRO A 231 9.30 -1.23 5.95
C PRO A 231 10.44 -2.07 6.54
N LYS A 232 10.24 -2.62 7.74
CA LYS A 232 11.17 -3.57 8.33
C LYS A 232 11.25 -4.82 7.44
N PHE A 233 12.47 -5.23 7.12
CA PHE A 233 12.74 -6.40 6.29
C PHE A 233 13.36 -7.52 7.13
N ARG A 234 13.06 -8.77 6.77
CA ARG A 234 13.69 -9.95 7.37
C ARG A 234 14.85 -10.44 6.49
N LYS A 235 15.92 -10.93 7.12
CA LYS A 235 17.10 -11.46 6.40
C LYS A 235 16.72 -12.62 5.47
N SER A 236 15.73 -13.44 5.83
CA SER A 236 15.21 -14.55 5.02
C SER A 236 14.65 -14.11 3.66
N TRP A 237 14.28 -12.83 3.50
CA TRP A 237 13.75 -12.29 2.25
C TRP A 237 14.85 -11.85 1.26
N SER A 238 16.12 -11.93 1.65
CA SER A 238 17.24 -11.44 0.84
C SER A 238 17.37 -12.16 -0.52
N ASN A 239 16.87 -13.40 -0.60
CA ASN A 239 16.91 -14.22 -1.80
C ASN A 239 15.83 -13.85 -2.82
N PHE A 240 14.92 -12.93 -2.50
CA PHE A 240 13.83 -12.53 -3.41
C PHE A 240 13.87 -11.04 -3.75
N LEU A 241 14.40 -10.22 -2.84
CA LEU A 241 14.43 -8.78 -3.00
C LEU A 241 15.66 -8.35 -3.78
N TYR A 242 15.48 -7.41 -4.71
CA TYR A 242 16.58 -6.72 -5.38
C TYR A 242 17.24 -5.75 -4.41
N PHE A 243 18.57 -5.79 -4.34
CA PHE A 243 19.39 -4.91 -3.51
C PHE A 243 20.19 -3.95 -4.38
N MET A 244 20.22 -2.68 -4.00
CA MET A 244 21.13 -1.70 -4.56
C MET A 244 22.33 -1.52 -3.62
N LYS A 245 23.53 -1.38 -4.21
CA LYS A 245 24.72 -0.95 -3.47
C LYS A 245 24.51 0.50 -3.01
N SER A 246 24.81 0.76 -1.75
CA SER A 246 24.86 2.09 -1.15
C SER A 246 26.17 2.20 -0.37
N ASP A 247 26.63 3.44 -0.14
CA ASP A 247 27.81 3.74 0.67
C ASP A 247 27.77 3.09 2.07
N LYS A 248 26.57 2.75 2.58
CA LYS A 248 26.34 2.06 3.86
C LYS A 248 26.00 0.56 3.71
N GLY A 249 26.40 -0.07 2.62
CA GLY A 249 26.15 -1.50 2.32
C GLY A 249 24.98 -1.78 1.37
N LYS A 250 24.65 -3.06 1.16
CA LYS A 250 23.52 -3.49 0.31
C LYS A 250 22.20 -3.23 1.03
N LYS A 251 21.25 -2.55 0.37
CA LYS A 251 19.89 -2.33 0.90
C LYS A 251 18.81 -2.74 -0.10
N PRO A 252 17.67 -3.28 0.34
CA PRO A 252 16.58 -3.60 -0.55
C PRO A 252 16.03 -2.32 -1.19
N THR A 253 15.54 -2.44 -2.42
CA THR A 253 15.11 -1.28 -3.22
C THR A 253 13.84 -0.58 -2.74
N ASN A 254 13.13 -1.16 -1.75
CA ASN A 254 11.85 -0.67 -1.20
C ASN A 254 10.80 -0.39 -2.29
N ARG A 255 10.78 -1.27 -3.30
CA ARG A 255 9.83 -1.28 -4.42
C ARG A 255 8.71 -2.27 -4.15
N LEU A 256 7.86 -2.54 -5.14
CA LEU A 256 6.69 -3.41 -5.04
C LEU A 256 6.97 -4.78 -4.38
N SER A 257 8.11 -5.41 -4.66
CA SER A 257 8.44 -6.74 -4.14
C SER A 257 8.33 -6.87 -2.61
N ILE A 258 8.78 -5.88 -1.84
CA ILE A 258 8.69 -5.93 -0.37
C ILE A 258 7.24 -5.84 0.11
N VAL A 259 6.38 -5.13 -0.63
CA VAL A 259 4.94 -5.06 -0.36
C VAL A 259 4.32 -6.44 -0.57
N ILE A 260 4.65 -7.10 -1.69
CA ILE A 260 4.15 -8.45 -2.00
C ILE A 260 4.56 -9.45 -0.92
N VAL A 261 5.82 -9.38 -0.47
CA VAL A 261 6.31 -10.25 0.62
C VAL A 261 5.53 -10.03 1.91
N ILE A 262 5.33 -8.77 2.33
CA ILE A 262 4.55 -8.42 3.53
C ILE A 262 3.11 -8.92 3.42
N LEU A 263 2.47 -8.76 2.25
CA LEU A 263 1.11 -9.25 2.02
C LEU A 263 1.04 -10.77 2.21
N ILE A 264 1.98 -11.52 1.63
CA ILE A 264 1.99 -12.98 1.73
C ILE A 264 2.22 -13.43 3.17
N GLU A 265 3.16 -12.79 3.88
CA GLU A 265 3.48 -13.07 5.28
C GLU A 265 2.31 -12.84 6.24
N LEU A 266 1.50 -11.83 5.99
CA LEU A 266 0.33 -11.52 6.84
C LEU A 266 -0.88 -12.36 6.45
N VAL A 267 -1.20 -12.44 5.15
CA VAL A 267 -2.38 -13.17 4.67
C VAL A 267 -2.24 -14.67 4.94
N LYS A 268 -1.04 -15.27 4.93
CA LYS A 268 -0.89 -16.70 5.26
C LYS A 268 -1.39 -17.03 6.68
N GLN A 269 -1.27 -16.10 7.63
CA GLN A 269 -1.74 -16.28 9.01
C GLN A 269 -3.26 -16.12 9.15
N ILE A 270 -3.88 -15.47 8.17
CA ILE A 270 -5.33 -15.19 8.13
C ILE A 270 -6.06 -16.27 7.33
N ASN A 271 -5.53 -16.60 6.15
CA ASN A 271 -6.09 -17.55 5.20
C ASN A 271 -4.96 -18.25 4.44
N PRO A 272 -4.47 -19.41 4.94
CA PRO A 272 -3.43 -20.20 4.28
C PRO A 272 -3.81 -20.64 2.85
N LYS A 273 -5.12 -20.75 2.57
CA LYS A 273 -5.71 -21.17 1.30
C LYS A 273 -5.98 -19.98 0.34
N TYR A 274 -5.52 -18.77 0.67
CA TYR A 274 -5.67 -17.62 -0.21
C TYR A 274 -5.08 -17.90 -1.60
N LYS A 275 -5.85 -17.59 -2.63
CA LYS A 275 -5.51 -17.76 -4.04
C LYS A 275 -4.67 -16.57 -4.51
N TRP A 276 -3.39 -16.80 -4.78
CA TRP A 276 -2.45 -15.76 -5.21
C TRP A 276 -2.28 -15.67 -6.73
N GLN A 277 -2.99 -16.51 -7.49
CA GLN A 277 -2.84 -16.65 -8.94
C GLN A 277 -2.92 -15.31 -9.66
N ASP A 278 -3.86 -14.45 -9.30
CA ASP A 278 -4.06 -13.17 -9.99
C ASP A 278 -2.91 -12.18 -9.76
N ILE A 279 -2.40 -12.10 -8.53
CA ILE A 279 -1.21 -11.29 -8.20
C ILE A 279 0.02 -11.88 -8.90
N GLN A 280 0.19 -13.20 -8.85
CA GLN A 280 1.33 -13.91 -9.43
C GLN A 280 1.36 -13.77 -10.96
N ASN A 281 0.21 -13.87 -11.62
CA ASN A 281 0.05 -13.67 -13.06
C ASN A 281 0.30 -12.21 -13.43
N SER A 282 -0.19 -11.25 -12.63
CA SER A 282 0.10 -9.83 -12.83
C SER A 282 1.60 -9.53 -12.77
N ILE A 283 2.31 -10.10 -11.79
CA ILE A 283 3.77 -9.96 -11.65
C ILE A 283 4.49 -10.59 -12.86
N ARG A 284 4.13 -11.82 -13.25
CA ARG A 284 4.68 -12.51 -14.44
C ARG A 284 4.52 -11.67 -15.71
N ASN A 285 3.31 -11.14 -15.93
CA ASN A 285 2.98 -10.32 -17.08
C ASN A 285 3.71 -8.97 -17.10
N LEU A 286 4.06 -8.42 -15.93
CA LEU A 286 4.86 -7.20 -15.81
C LEU A 286 6.35 -7.48 -16.06
N CYS A 287 6.86 -8.63 -15.62
CA CYS A 287 8.25 -9.04 -15.85
C CYS A 287 8.51 -9.42 -17.31
N LYS A 288 7.58 -10.13 -17.97
CA LYS A 288 7.72 -10.69 -19.33
C LYS A 288 9.07 -11.39 -19.54
N GLU A 289 9.45 -12.26 -18.59
CA GLU A 289 10.72 -13.02 -18.63
C GLU A 289 11.98 -12.17 -18.77
N ASN A 290 11.90 -10.88 -18.40
CA ASN A 290 13.01 -9.94 -18.51
C ASN A 290 13.52 -9.54 -17.12
N GLU A 291 14.81 -9.75 -16.90
CA GLU A 291 15.49 -9.47 -15.63
C GLU A 291 15.47 -8.00 -15.22
N GLU A 292 15.62 -7.07 -16.18
CA GLU A 292 15.54 -5.64 -15.89
C GLU A 292 14.15 -5.25 -15.39
N ARG A 293 13.09 -5.82 -15.99
CA ARG A 293 11.71 -5.59 -15.56
C ARG A 293 11.42 -6.20 -14.18
N ALA A 294 11.96 -7.38 -13.87
CA ALA A 294 11.87 -7.96 -12.53
C ALA A 294 12.56 -7.05 -11.48
N ASN A 295 13.76 -6.56 -11.80
CA ASN A 295 14.49 -5.60 -10.98
C ASN A 295 13.73 -4.28 -10.81
N LEU A 296 13.02 -3.80 -11.84
CA LEU A 296 12.14 -2.62 -11.76
C LEU A 296 11.03 -2.78 -10.72
N LEU A 297 10.44 -3.96 -10.58
CA LEU A 297 9.47 -4.26 -9.50
C LEU A 297 10.15 -4.50 -8.14
N GLY A 298 11.47 -4.68 -8.13
CA GLY A 298 12.28 -4.92 -6.95
C GLY A 298 12.51 -6.39 -6.63
N PHE A 299 12.23 -7.31 -7.55
CA PHE A 299 12.63 -8.72 -7.43
C PHE A 299 14.07 -8.89 -7.90
N ASN A 300 14.84 -9.76 -7.26
CA ASN A 300 16.23 -9.98 -7.66
C ASN A 300 16.40 -10.80 -8.96
N SER A 301 15.36 -11.53 -9.37
CA SER A 301 15.35 -12.30 -10.61
C SER A 301 13.93 -12.51 -11.13
N VAL A 302 13.81 -12.92 -12.39
CA VAL A 302 12.52 -13.41 -12.94
C VAL A 302 12.03 -14.63 -12.18
N ILE A 303 12.95 -15.53 -11.78
CA ILE A 303 12.62 -16.76 -11.06
C ILE A 303 11.97 -16.43 -9.71
N SER A 304 12.54 -15.52 -8.93
CA SER A 304 11.95 -15.12 -7.65
C SER A 304 10.62 -14.39 -7.85
N ALA A 305 10.51 -13.53 -8.87
CA ALA A 305 9.24 -12.91 -9.22
C ALA A 305 8.15 -13.95 -9.52
N ASN A 306 8.51 -15.05 -10.21
CA ASN A 306 7.59 -16.11 -10.62
C ASN A 306 7.20 -17.09 -9.52
N ASN A 307 8.05 -17.22 -8.49
CA ASN A 307 7.92 -18.20 -7.42
C ASN A 307 7.71 -17.58 -6.03
N ILE A 308 7.61 -16.25 -5.91
CA ILE A 308 7.57 -15.55 -4.62
C ILE A 308 6.55 -16.13 -3.63
N VAL A 309 5.37 -16.52 -4.12
CA VAL A 309 4.32 -17.12 -3.29
C VAL A 309 4.73 -18.47 -2.73
N SER A 310 5.31 -19.35 -3.56
CA SER A 310 5.72 -20.68 -3.13
C SER A 310 6.96 -20.63 -2.24
N GLU A 311 7.88 -19.70 -2.51
CA GLU A 311 9.10 -19.52 -1.72
C GLU A 311 8.81 -18.99 -0.32
N ILE A 312 7.95 -17.98 -0.16
CA ILE A 312 7.60 -17.46 1.17
C ILE A 312 6.80 -18.49 1.97
N LYS A 313 5.97 -19.30 1.32
CA LYS A 313 5.26 -20.40 1.99
C LYS A 313 6.19 -21.50 2.51
N LYS A 314 7.43 -21.58 2.03
CA LYS A 314 8.45 -22.55 2.51
C LYS A 314 9.31 -22.03 3.66
N LEU A 315 9.29 -20.71 3.94
CA LEU A 315 10.10 -20.10 4.99
C LEU A 315 9.52 -20.24 6.41
N SER A 316 8.39 -20.92 6.54
CA SER A 316 7.69 -21.15 7.81
C SER A 316 8.15 -22.40 8.51
#